data_AF-A0A2P5FY18-F1
#
_entry.id   AF-A0A2P5FY18-F1
#
_cell.length_a   1.000
_cell.length_b   1.000
_cell.length_c   1.000
_cell.angle_alpha   90.00
_cell.angle_beta   90.00
_cell.angle_gamma   90.00
#
_symmetry.space_group_name_H-M   'P 1'
#
loop_
_entity.id
_entity.type
_entity.pdbx_description
1 polymer ?
#
loop_
_entity_poly.entity_id
_entity_poly.type
_entity_poly.pdbx_seq_one_letter_code
_entity_poly.pdbx_strand_id
1 'polypeptide(L)'
;MSCEPQGECNQTIFSPETLHFFTIIIEETLQQNKLRIPPKFVRKYGENLTNSVFVKLPCGSKWKMDLMEQDNKIWFEKGWPDFAKHYALKRGSLLIFRYEGNSEFHAVIFDASTVEIDYPSISVDFDKSNVDLELQTP
;
A
#
# COMPACT_ATOMS: atom_id res chain seq x y z
N MET A 1 -47.55 3.85 38.03
CA MET A 1 -46.49 3.21 37.21
C MET A 1 -45.93 4.30 36.33
N SER A 2 -44.81 4.90 36.72
CA SER A 2 -44.14 5.96 35.97
C SER A 2 -42.73 5.46 35.72
N CYS A 3 -42.39 5.19 34.46
CA CYS A 3 -41.04 4.80 34.07
C CYS A 3 -40.14 6.05 34.02
N GLU A 4 -38.96 5.92 34.61
CA GLU A 4 -37.90 6.92 34.66
C GLU A 4 -37.15 7.07 33.30
N PRO A 5 -36.35 8.14 33.12
CA PRO A 5 -35.91 8.61 31.81
C PRO A 5 -34.82 7.72 31.19
N GLN A 6 -34.84 7.69 29.86
CA GLN A 6 -33.83 7.05 29.01
C GLN A 6 -32.45 7.66 29.29
N GLY A 7 -31.51 6.81 29.70
CA GLY A 7 -30.10 7.16 29.85
C GLY A 7 -29.46 7.52 28.51
N GLU A 8 -28.67 8.58 28.51
CA GLU A 8 -27.83 9.01 27.40
C GLU A 8 -26.82 7.89 27.05
N CYS A 9 -26.90 7.37 25.83
CA CYS A 9 -25.90 6.44 25.31
C CYS A 9 -24.63 7.23 24.97
N ASN A 10 -23.71 7.32 25.93
CA ASN A 10 -22.33 7.76 25.68
C ASN A 10 -21.64 6.70 24.81
N GLN A 11 -21.78 6.83 23.49
CA GLN A 11 -21.11 5.94 22.55
C GLN A 11 -19.61 6.21 22.58
N THR A 12 -18.85 5.30 23.21
CA THR A 12 -17.41 5.25 23.10
C THR A 12 -17.02 4.89 21.66
N ILE A 13 -16.35 5.81 20.98
CA ILE A 13 -15.84 5.60 19.62
C ILE A 13 -14.63 4.65 19.71
N PHE A 14 -14.79 3.42 19.27
CA PHE A 14 -13.66 2.51 19.07
C PHE A 14 -12.84 2.99 17.86
N SER A 15 -11.57 3.34 18.10
CA SER A 15 -10.62 3.66 17.02
C SER A 15 -9.72 2.45 16.79
N PRO A 16 -9.64 1.92 15.56
CA PRO A 16 -8.74 0.80 15.27
C PRO A 16 -7.27 1.20 15.45
N GLU A 17 -6.48 0.28 16.00
CA GLU A 17 -5.03 0.44 16.19
C GLU A 17 -4.28 0.47 14.85
N THR A 18 -4.77 -0.30 13.87
CA THR A 18 -4.20 -0.41 12.52
C THR A 18 -5.05 0.34 11.51
N LEU A 19 -4.36 1.09 10.66
CA LEU A 19 -5.01 2.10 9.83
C LEU A 19 -5.12 1.61 8.41
N HIS A 20 -6.36 1.41 8.00
CA HIS A 20 -6.67 0.93 6.68
C HIS A 20 -7.24 2.05 5.84
N PHE A 21 -6.84 2.09 4.58
CA PHE A 21 -7.61 2.75 3.54
C PHE A 21 -7.64 1.85 2.33
N PHE A 22 -8.63 2.04 1.48
CA PHE A 22 -8.68 1.37 0.20
C PHE A 22 -8.78 2.39 -0.92
N THR A 23 -8.43 1.96 -2.12
CA THR A 23 -8.61 2.71 -3.35
C THR A 23 -9.11 1.79 -4.43
N ILE A 24 -9.96 2.34 -5.29
CA ILE A 24 -10.42 1.67 -6.50
C ILE A 24 -9.69 2.35 -7.66
N ILE A 25 -9.09 1.55 -8.53
CA ILE A 25 -8.48 2.05 -9.75
C ILE A 25 -9.59 2.54 -10.67
N ILE A 26 -9.63 3.85 -10.88
CA ILE A 26 -10.56 4.53 -11.78
C ILE A 26 -9.82 5.06 -13.00
N GLU A 27 -10.58 5.53 -13.98
CA GLU A 27 -10.03 6.09 -15.23
C GLU A 27 -9.01 7.21 -14.97
N GLU A 28 -9.27 8.10 -14.01
CA GLU A 28 -8.34 9.17 -13.61
C GLU A 28 -6.97 8.62 -13.16
N THR A 29 -6.96 7.53 -12.38
CA THR A 29 -5.72 6.89 -11.89
C THR A 29 -4.88 6.35 -13.04
N LEU A 30 -5.54 5.76 -14.06
CA LEU A 30 -4.88 5.22 -15.24
C LEU A 30 -4.32 6.33 -16.13
N GLN A 31 -5.08 7.41 -16.31
CA GLN A 31 -4.67 8.56 -17.14
C GLN A 31 -3.52 9.36 -16.53
N GLN A 32 -3.57 9.59 -15.21
CA GLN A 32 -2.52 10.32 -14.50
C GLN A 32 -1.30 9.46 -14.23
N ASN A 33 -1.45 8.13 -14.25
CA ASN A 33 -0.41 7.16 -13.91
C ASN A 33 0.21 7.42 -12.52
N LYS A 34 -0.63 7.87 -11.58
CA LYS A 34 -0.32 8.15 -10.18
C LYS A 34 -1.51 7.72 -9.33
N LEU A 35 -1.28 7.36 -8.07
CA LEU A 35 -2.35 7.00 -7.14
C LEU A 35 -2.49 8.01 -6.01
N ARG A 36 -3.67 8.62 -5.87
CA ARG A 36 -3.96 9.57 -4.80
C ARG A 36 -4.10 8.88 -3.45
N ILE A 37 -3.43 9.39 -2.42
CA ILE A 37 -3.67 8.98 -1.04
C ILE A 37 -4.94 9.68 -0.52
N PRO A 38 -5.88 8.96 0.13
CA PRO A 38 -7.10 9.55 0.63
C PRO A 38 -6.84 10.77 1.54
N PRO A 39 -7.49 11.93 1.30
CA PRO A 39 -7.22 13.15 2.08
C PRO A 39 -7.44 13.00 3.58
N LYS A 40 -8.40 12.15 3.97
CA LYS A 40 -8.65 11.84 5.40
C LYS A 40 -7.48 11.08 6.03
N PHE A 41 -6.81 10.21 5.27
CA PHE A 41 -5.61 9.52 5.72
C PHE A 41 -4.45 10.53 5.84
N VAL A 42 -4.22 11.35 4.81
CA VAL A 42 -3.18 12.39 4.80
C VAL A 42 -3.34 13.35 5.99
N ARG A 43 -4.55 13.85 6.26
CA ARG A 43 -4.78 14.77 7.39
C ARG A 43 -4.44 14.15 8.74
N LYS A 44 -4.59 12.84 8.89
CA LYS A 44 -4.40 12.16 10.17
C LYS A 44 -2.98 11.63 10.36
N TYR A 45 -2.28 11.29 9.27
CA TYR A 45 -1.00 10.57 9.32
C TYR A 45 0.06 11.07 8.35
N GLY A 46 -0.24 12.07 7.53
CA GLY A 46 0.67 12.59 6.50
C GLY A 46 2.00 13.07 7.07
N GLU A 47 2.01 13.64 8.27
CA GLU A 47 3.23 14.08 8.96
C GLU A 47 4.20 12.92 9.30
N ASN A 48 3.68 11.68 9.38
CA ASN A 48 4.50 10.49 9.63
C ASN A 48 5.03 9.85 8.34
N LEU A 49 4.62 10.36 7.18
CA LEU A 49 5.09 9.89 5.88
C LEU A 49 6.33 10.69 5.48
N THR A 50 7.38 9.98 5.09
CA THR A 50 8.53 10.57 4.42
C THR A 50 8.27 10.68 2.91
N ASN A 51 9.16 11.35 2.18
CA ASN A 51 9.04 11.50 0.72
C ASN A 51 9.04 10.17 -0.05
N SER A 52 9.46 9.08 0.58
CA SER A 52 9.38 7.74 -0.01
C SER A 52 8.73 6.78 0.98
N VAL A 53 7.87 5.90 0.48
CA VAL A 53 7.25 4.84 1.26
C VAL A 53 7.63 3.49 0.69
N PHE A 54 7.39 2.44 1.47
CA PHE A 54 7.47 1.07 0.97
C PHE A 54 6.12 0.38 1.06
N VAL A 55 5.74 -0.31 -0.02
CA VAL A 55 4.53 -1.14 -0.09
C VAL A 55 4.95 -2.61 -0.13
N LYS A 56 4.60 -3.36 0.90
CA LYS A 56 4.78 -4.81 1.00
C LYS A 56 3.52 -5.54 0.54
N LEU A 57 3.67 -6.69 -0.10
CA LEU A 57 2.58 -7.55 -0.54
C LEU A 57 2.64 -8.90 0.18
N PRO A 58 1.53 -9.68 0.18
CA PRO A 58 1.50 -11.03 0.75
C PRO A 58 2.58 -11.97 0.20
N CYS A 59 2.98 -11.81 -1.06
CA CYS A 59 4.05 -12.60 -1.68
C CYS A 59 5.47 -12.22 -1.22
N GLY A 60 5.62 -11.29 -0.27
CA GLY A 60 6.91 -10.81 0.23
C GLY A 60 7.58 -9.75 -0.64
N SER A 61 7.01 -9.42 -1.81
CA SER A 61 7.48 -8.32 -2.64
C SER A 61 7.44 -7.00 -1.86
N LYS A 62 8.47 -6.16 -2.04
CA LYS A 62 8.56 -4.83 -1.42
C LYS A 62 8.88 -3.79 -2.48
N TRP A 63 7.96 -2.85 -2.68
CA TRP A 63 8.04 -1.81 -3.69
C TRP A 63 8.31 -0.45 -3.04
N LYS A 64 9.33 0.25 -3.50
CA LYS A 64 9.57 1.65 -3.11
C LYS A 64 8.70 2.56 -3.97
N MET A 65 7.98 3.49 -3.34
CA MET A 65 7.23 4.52 -4.04
C MET A 65 7.60 5.90 -3.51
N ASP A 66 7.79 6.87 -4.41
CA ASP A 66 7.98 8.26 -3.99
C ASP A 66 6.64 8.99 -3.93
N LEU A 67 6.49 9.82 -2.90
CA LEU A 67 5.35 10.68 -2.70
C LEU A 67 5.59 12.02 -3.38
N MET A 68 4.57 12.51 -4.08
CA MET A 68 4.53 13.87 -4.62
C MET A 68 3.33 14.62 -4.05
N GLU A 69 3.58 15.83 -3.57
CA GLU A 69 2.52 16.78 -3.28
C GLU A 69 2.25 17.65 -4.51
N GLN A 70 0.99 17.66 -4.95
CA GLN A 70 0.51 18.48 -6.07
C GLN A 70 -0.92 18.92 -5.79
N ASP A 71 -1.22 20.21 -5.93
CA ASP A 71 -2.57 20.78 -5.70
C ASP A 71 -3.15 20.44 -4.32
N ASN A 72 -2.33 20.49 -3.27
CA ASN A 72 -2.65 20.09 -1.89
C ASN A 72 -3.14 18.63 -1.77
N LYS A 73 -2.71 17.76 -2.68
CA LYS A 73 -2.97 16.31 -2.67
C LYS A 73 -1.65 15.57 -2.67
N ILE A 74 -1.59 14.46 -1.93
CA ILE A 74 -0.43 13.56 -1.92
C ILE A 74 -0.72 12.36 -2.83
N TRP A 75 0.27 12.03 -3.65
CA TRP A 75 0.20 10.97 -4.66
C TRP A 75 1.37 10.00 -4.51
N PHE A 76 1.12 8.70 -4.68
CA PHE A 76 2.16 7.77 -5.10
C PHE A 76 2.46 8.04 -6.57
N GLU A 77 3.68 8.49 -6.86
CA GLU A 77 4.10 8.86 -8.20
C GLU A 77 5.20 7.93 -8.72
N LYS A 78 6.45 8.09 -8.28
CA LYS A 78 7.53 7.22 -8.78
C LYS A 78 7.38 5.83 -8.18
N GLY A 79 7.62 4.80 -8.99
CA GLY A 79 7.41 3.39 -8.63
C GLY A 79 5.95 2.91 -8.76
N TRP A 80 4.96 3.82 -8.70
CA TRP A 80 3.55 3.45 -8.90
C TRP A 80 3.25 2.90 -10.31
N PRO A 81 3.73 3.51 -11.42
CA PRO A 81 3.52 2.98 -12.77
C PRO A 81 4.00 1.53 -12.95
N ASP A 82 5.20 1.24 -12.44
CA ASP A 82 5.81 -0.09 -12.56
C ASP A 82 5.05 -1.11 -11.71
N PHE A 83 4.66 -0.72 -10.50
CA PHE A 83 3.80 -1.53 -9.63
C PHE A 83 2.45 -1.84 -10.30
N ALA A 84 1.79 -0.81 -10.85
CA ALA A 84 0.49 -0.96 -11.51
C ALA A 84 0.57 -1.85 -12.75
N LYS A 85 1.65 -1.72 -13.54
CA LYS A 85 1.91 -2.57 -14.70
C LYS A 85 2.23 -4.01 -14.29
N HIS A 86 3.07 -4.21 -13.27
CA HIS A 86 3.51 -5.53 -12.83
C HIS A 86 2.33 -6.39 -12.33
N TYR A 87 1.42 -5.80 -11.57
CA TYR A 87 0.22 -6.50 -11.06
C TYR A 87 -1.01 -6.35 -11.98
N ALA A 88 -0.81 -5.88 -13.22
CA ALA A 88 -1.86 -5.71 -14.23
C ALA A 88 -3.12 -4.98 -13.70
N LEU A 89 -2.91 -3.90 -12.93
CA LEU A 89 -3.99 -3.12 -12.36
C LEU A 89 -4.83 -2.48 -13.46
N LYS A 90 -6.14 -2.67 -13.39
CA LYS A 90 -7.10 -2.20 -14.37
C LYS A 90 -8.24 -1.47 -13.68
N ARG A 91 -9.06 -0.75 -14.44
CA ARG A 91 -10.27 -0.13 -13.92
C ARG A 91 -11.10 -1.16 -13.13
N GLY A 92 -11.45 -0.82 -11.90
CA GLY A 92 -12.19 -1.70 -10.99
C GLY A 92 -11.33 -2.58 -10.08
N SER A 93 -10.01 -2.65 -10.29
CA SER A 93 -9.11 -3.24 -9.28
C SER A 93 -9.21 -2.45 -7.97
N LEU A 94 -9.26 -3.17 -6.85
CA LEU A 94 -9.32 -2.62 -5.50
C LEU A 94 -8.01 -2.93 -4.78
N LEU A 95 -7.42 -1.92 -4.15
CA LEU A 95 -6.26 -2.09 -3.30
C LEU A 95 -6.63 -1.69 -1.89
N ILE A 96 -6.32 -2.55 -0.92
CA ILE A 96 -6.45 -2.25 0.51
C ILE A 96 -5.05 -2.06 1.06
N PHE A 97 -4.80 -0.90 1.64
CA PHE A 97 -3.56 -0.54 2.30
C PHE A 97 -3.75 -0.52 3.80
N ARG A 98 -2.86 -1.18 4.53
CA ARG A 98 -2.69 -1.08 5.98
C ARG A 98 -1.39 -0.34 6.27
N TYR A 99 -1.46 0.76 7.00
CA TYR A 99 -0.27 1.49 7.43
C TYR A 99 0.36 0.81 8.65
N GLU A 100 1.64 0.49 8.54
CA GLU A 100 2.43 -0.24 9.55
C GLU A 100 3.35 0.71 10.36
N GLY A 101 3.24 2.03 10.14
CA GLY A 101 4.20 3.00 10.67
C GLY A 101 5.45 3.11 9.80
N ASN A 102 6.36 4.02 10.15
CA ASN A 102 7.68 4.18 9.50
C ASN A 102 7.63 4.27 7.97
N SER A 103 6.63 4.96 7.41
CA SER A 103 6.44 5.05 5.95
C SER A 103 6.32 3.69 5.25
N GLU A 104 5.81 2.66 5.94
CA GLU A 104 5.53 1.35 5.39
C GLU A 104 4.03 1.05 5.34
N PHE A 105 3.62 0.45 4.22
CA PHE A 105 2.29 -0.07 4.01
C PHE A 105 2.37 -1.56 3.69
N HIS A 106 1.41 -2.33 4.19
CA HIS A 106 1.04 -3.62 3.61
C HIS A 106 -0.14 -3.40 2.68
N ALA A 107 -0.08 -3.89 1.44
CA ALA A 107 -1.18 -3.83 0.48
C ALA A 107 -1.66 -5.21 0.07
N VAL A 108 -2.97 -5.33 -0.14
CA VAL A 108 -3.64 -6.48 -0.76
C VAL A 108 -4.39 -6.01 -1.99
N ILE A 109 -4.31 -6.77 -3.08
CA ILE A 109 -4.85 -6.40 -4.39
C ILE A 109 -5.97 -7.36 -4.77
N PHE A 110 -7.16 -6.82 -5.05
CA PHE A 110 -8.29 -7.53 -5.62
C PHE A 110 -8.50 -7.06 -7.06
N ASP A 111 -8.76 -7.98 -7.97
CA ASP A 111 -9.11 -7.62 -9.34
C ASP A 111 -10.58 -7.21 -9.47
N ALA A 112 -11.00 -6.91 -10.70
CA ALA A 112 -12.38 -6.50 -10.99
C ALA A 112 -13.42 -7.61 -10.74
N SER A 113 -13.00 -8.86 -10.51
CA SER A 113 -13.88 -9.95 -10.07
C SER A 113 -14.12 -9.93 -8.56
N THR A 114 -13.51 -8.99 -7.83
CA THR A 114 -13.55 -8.85 -6.37
C THR A 114 -12.82 -9.95 -5.59
N VAL A 115 -11.97 -10.72 -6.28
CA VAL A 115 -11.13 -11.77 -5.71
C VAL A 115 -9.69 -11.27 -5.63
N GLU A 116 -8.96 -11.67 -4.59
CA GLU A 116 -7.54 -11.37 -4.44
C GLU A 116 -6.77 -11.98 -5.62
N ILE A 117 -5.79 -11.25 -6.16
CA ILE A 117 -5.00 -11.74 -7.29
C ILE A 117 -4.01 -12.81 -6.86
N ASP A 118 -3.67 -13.71 -7.78
CA ASP A 118 -2.46 -14.52 -7.65
C ASP A 118 -1.24 -13.63 -7.90
N TYR A 119 -0.36 -13.53 -6.90
CA TYR A 119 0.86 -12.74 -7.04
C TYR A 119 1.93 -13.53 -7.79
N PRO A 120 2.64 -12.91 -8.76
CA PRO A 120 3.81 -13.53 -9.39
C PRO A 120 4.86 -13.91 -8.34
N SER A 121 5.35 -15.14 -8.37
CA SER A 121 6.43 -15.60 -7.49
C SER A 121 7.73 -14.91 -7.85
N ILE A 122 8.40 -14.32 -6.86
CA ILE A 122 9.81 -13.90 -7.02
C ILE A 122 10.64 -15.19 -7.08
N SER A 123 11.12 -15.56 -8.25
CA SER A 123 12.21 -16.54 -8.34
C SER A 123 13.45 -15.88 -7.75
N VAL A 124 13.82 -16.27 -6.54
CA VAL A 124 15.12 -15.91 -5.96
C VAL A 124 16.15 -16.72 -6.72
N ASP A 125 16.72 -16.14 -7.78
CA ASP A 125 17.92 -16.71 -8.40
C ASP A 125 19.02 -16.65 -7.33
N PHE A 126 19.29 -17.78 -6.69
CA PHE A 126 20.53 -17.98 -5.95
C PHE A 126 21.66 -17.93 -6.98
N ASP A 127 22.27 -16.77 -7.09
CA ASP A 127 23.40 -16.49 -7.96
C ASP A 127 24.51 -17.52 -7.70
N LYS A 128 24.65 -18.48 -8.61
CA LYS A 128 25.81 -19.38 -8.68
C LYS A 128 26.92 -18.67 -9.44
N SER A 129 27.71 -17.85 -8.75
CA SER A 129 29.05 -17.44 -9.17
C SER A 129 29.77 -16.86 -7.93
N ASN A 130 30.99 -17.23 -7.52
CA ASN A 130 32.12 -17.90 -8.14
C ASN A 130 32.85 -18.78 -7.09
N VAL A 131 33.13 -20.04 -7.43
CA VAL A 131 34.31 -20.72 -6.90
C VAL A 131 35.42 -20.53 -7.91
N ASP A 132 36.24 -19.50 -7.71
CA ASP A 132 37.62 -19.54 -8.17
C ASP A 132 38.48 -18.54 -7.40
N LEU A 133 39.42 -19.05 -6.61
CA LEU A 133 40.61 -18.35 -6.14
C LEU A 133 41.63 -19.41 -5.70
N GLU A 134 42.32 -19.90 -6.72
CA GLU A 134 43.77 -20.16 -6.81
C GLU A 134 44.48 -20.90 -5.66
N LEU A 135 45.00 -22.08 -6.04
CA LEU A 135 46.18 -22.70 -5.45
C LEU A 135 47.40 -21.79 -5.66
N GLN A 136 48.09 -21.42 -4.58
CA GLN A 136 49.52 -21.13 -4.64
C GLN A 136 50.22 -21.42 -3.30
N THR A 137 50.93 -22.55 -3.29
CA THR A 137 51.97 -22.91 -2.32
C THR A 137 53.29 -22.21 -2.67
N PRO A 138 54.12 -21.96 -1.66
CA PRO A 138 55.48 -22.51 -1.72
C PRO A 138 55.65 -23.74 -0.82
#